data_AF-A0A1I0E0D1-F1
#
_entry.id   AF-A0A1I0E0D1-F1
#
_cell.length_a   1.000
_cell.length_b   1.000
_cell.length_c   1.000
_cell.angle_alpha   90.00
_cell.angle_beta   90.00
_cell.angle_gamma   90.00
#
_symmetry.space_group_name_H-M   'P 1'
#
loop_
_entity.id
_entity.type
_entity.pdbx_description
1 polymer ?
#
loop_
_entity_poly.entity_id
_entity_poly.type
_entity_poly.pdbx_seq_one_letter_code
_entity_poly.pdbx_strand_id
1 'polypeptide(L)'
;MIYTQKKPALLIIGLLMLAIWFGVDTGLLNPVLAHLSSGKPYKYLNEISSLPLYFGVVAVVTGCWHWLGPHEEGQLDYYSSTIAGGMLILLITMLIRWFIAPQIEVISVDLGLIGNTGKYIHELLGLNYVVLGIVAGIIIANVFKVPDWARNGVRLSRLGLKTGVILLGALYSAAELKNLGGLSIIMIGFFVLGSVGIVLWIGSRRNISNSMGGVLSAGMGVCGVSATVAVAPVVQAKPVEIAYTIGTILLWGVGCMFAFPIIGHLLDMSYVQFGAWAGTGILNSAQVVGAALAFQPDGIETLMVAEIFNITRVLILPVIVLWLAIWYVKREGTTSSGTTSSGINVGQVIITKFPVFVLGFILMFALSTTGMFAPASHYQGKYFGNTPAQGFKQENLLNAEQTEQLRAEIIVIDENEDRVAVNRLIKNGKIMTIEDDNAIRSIINAGTLSDEATAILSAAHDAVRHTARKIEAFRQWITWLFAFGLVGLGMQITVSSMKQAGGEPAIIGGIVGFIKAALSLIVVILLIGDTV
;
A
#
# COMPACT_ATOMS: atom_id res chain seq x y z
N MET A 1 4.27 38.44 -8.64
CA MET A 1 3.14 38.07 -7.77
C MET A 1 2.14 37.25 -8.58
N ILE A 2 2.10 35.93 -8.39
CA ILE A 2 1.19 35.02 -9.14
C ILE A 2 -0.20 34.97 -8.47
N TYR A 3 -0.28 35.39 -7.20
CA TYR A 3 -1.40 35.23 -6.28
C TYR A 3 -2.60 36.14 -6.54
N THR A 4 -2.41 37.25 -7.26
CA THR A 4 -3.41 38.29 -7.50
C THR A 4 -4.03 38.25 -8.90
N GLN A 5 -3.71 37.23 -9.71
CA GLN A 5 -4.31 37.10 -11.03
C GLN A 5 -5.66 36.39 -10.95
N LYS A 6 -6.72 37.09 -11.32
CA LYS A 6 -8.06 36.52 -11.56
C LYS A 6 -7.95 35.46 -12.65
N LYS A 7 -7.96 34.18 -12.24
CA LYS A 7 -7.90 33.04 -13.16
C LYS A 7 -9.13 32.14 -12.95
N PRO A 8 -9.82 31.73 -14.01
CA PRO A 8 -11.00 30.88 -13.91
C PRO A 8 -10.68 29.41 -13.60
N ALA A 9 -9.40 29.04 -13.47
CA ALA A 9 -8.95 27.65 -13.43
C ALA A 9 -9.61 26.83 -12.31
N LEU A 10 -9.69 27.38 -11.09
CA LEU A 10 -10.32 26.69 -9.95
C LEU A 10 -11.82 26.49 -10.17
N LEU A 11 -12.51 27.47 -10.76
CA LEU A 11 -13.93 27.34 -11.12
C LEU A 11 -14.12 26.23 -12.16
N ILE A 12 -13.29 26.21 -13.21
CA ILE A 12 -13.33 25.18 -14.25
C ILE A 12 -13.11 23.79 -13.65
N ILE A 13 -12.14 23.62 -12.76
CA ILE A 13 -11.90 22.35 -12.05
C ILE A 13 -13.13 21.94 -11.25
N GLY A 14 -13.74 22.87 -10.51
CA GLY A 14 -14.95 22.58 -9.74
C GLY A 14 -16.12 22.16 -10.62
N LEU A 15 -16.34 22.85 -11.74
CA LEU A 15 -17.36 22.49 -12.73
C LEU A 15 -17.11 21.11 -13.34
N LEU A 16 -15.85 20.74 -13.62
CA LEU A 16 -15.51 19.40 -14.11
C LEU A 16 -15.82 18.32 -13.07
N MET A 17 -15.51 18.55 -11.78
CA MET A 17 -15.86 17.62 -10.71
C MET A 17 -17.38 17.47 -10.57
N LEU A 18 -18.13 18.58 -10.63
CA LEU A 18 -19.59 18.54 -10.60
C LEU A 18 -20.18 17.85 -11.84
N ALA A 19 -19.56 18.00 -13.01
CA ALA A 19 -19.98 17.29 -14.23
C ALA A 19 -19.78 15.77 -14.10
N ILE A 20 -18.70 15.32 -13.46
CA ILE A 20 -18.49 13.90 -13.14
C ILE A 20 -19.61 13.41 -12.20
N TRP A 21 -19.86 14.13 -11.10
CA TRP A 21 -20.94 13.79 -10.17
C TRP A 21 -22.29 13.71 -10.87
N PHE A 22 -22.66 14.76 -11.61
CA PHE A 22 -23.92 14.85 -12.34
C PHE A 22 -24.05 13.71 -13.36
N GLY A 23 -22.97 13.35 -14.05
CA GLY A 23 -22.95 12.24 -14.99
C GLY A 23 -23.19 10.88 -14.33
N VAL A 24 -22.74 10.69 -13.08
CA VAL A 24 -23.05 9.48 -12.30
C VAL A 24 -24.49 9.51 -11.80
N ASP A 25 -24.94 10.62 -11.22
CA ASP A 25 -26.27 10.78 -10.63
C ASP A 25 -27.40 10.62 -11.66
N THR A 26 -27.21 11.16 -12.85
CA THR A 26 -28.15 11.03 -13.98
C THR A 26 -28.04 9.71 -14.73
N GLY A 27 -27.05 8.88 -14.42
CA GLY A 27 -26.77 7.63 -15.14
C GLY A 27 -26.12 7.81 -16.52
N LEU A 28 -25.75 9.04 -16.92
CA LEU A 28 -25.02 9.32 -18.16
C LEU A 28 -23.71 8.51 -18.27
N LEU A 29 -23.02 8.31 -17.16
CA LEU A 29 -21.76 7.56 -17.09
C LEU A 29 -21.97 6.04 -16.94
N ASN A 30 -23.20 5.53 -16.82
CA ASN A 30 -23.45 4.10 -16.63
C ASN A 30 -22.82 3.21 -17.73
N PRO A 31 -22.86 3.56 -19.03
CA PRO A 31 -22.20 2.75 -20.06
C PRO A 31 -20.68 2.65 -19.85
N VAL A 32 -20.04 3.76 -19.45
CA VAL A 32 -18.61 3.81 -19.17
C VAL A 32 -18.30 2.98 -17.92
N LEU A 33 -19.06 3.17 -16.83
CA LEU A 33 -18.85 2.45 -15.59
C LEU A 33 -19.07 0.94 -15.74
N ALA A 34 -20.05 0.52 -16.55
CA ALA A 34 -20.32 -0.88 -16.86
C ALA A 34 -19.18 -1.53 -17.68
N HIS A 35 -18.60 -0.79 -18.62
CA HIS A 35 -17.39 -1.24 -19.33
C HIS A 35 -16.22 -1.41 -18.36
N LEU A 36 -15.96 -0.40 -17.52
CA LEU A 36 -14.85 -0.40 -16.57
C LEU A 36 -14.99 -1.46 -15.47
N SER A 37 -16.19 -1.94 -15.17
CA SER A 37 -16.43 -2.99 -14.19
C SER A 37 -16.45 -4.40 -14.77
N SER A 38 -16.30 -4.55 -16.09
CA SER A 38 -16.34 -5.86 -16.79
C SER A 38 -17.53 -6.73 -16.37
N GLY A 39 -18.72 -6.13 -16.23
CA GLY A 39 -19.96 -6.82 -15.85
C GLY A 39 -20.17 -7.05 -14.35
N LYS A 40 -19.24 -6.63 -13.47
CA LYS A 40 -19.42 -6.65 -12.00
C LYS A 40 -19.98 -5.32 -11.47
N PRO A 41 -20.46 -5.25 -10.22
CA PRO A 41 -20.76 -3.98 -9.58
C PRO A 41 -19.52 -3.08 -9.53
N TYR A 42 -19.66 -1.82 -9.94
CA TYR A 42 -18.53 -0.91 -10.04
C TYR A 42 -17.96 -0.59 -8.65
N LYS A 43 -16.68 -0.94 -8.44
CA LYS A 43 -15.99 -0.89 -7.14
C LYS A 43 -16.01 0.48 -6.45
N TYR A 44 -15.94 1.56 -7.23
CA TYR A 44 -15.80 2.92 -6.70
C TYR A 44 -17.10 3.72 -6.73
N LEU A 45 -18.26 3.07 -6.86
CA LEU A 45 -19.54 3.75 -7.05
C LEU A 45 -19.86 4.76 -5.94
N ASN A 46 -19.61 4.41 -4.68
CA ASN A 46 -19.81 5.31 -3.53
C ASN A 46 -18.85 6.50 -3.51
N GLU A 47 -17.61 6.30 -3.99
CA GLU A 47 -16.60 7.36 -4.02
C GLU A 47 -16.92 8.38 -5.12
N ILE A 48 -17.23 7.90 -6.34
CA ILE A 48 -17.48 8.74 -7.51
C ILE A 48 -18.80 9.51 -7.42
N SER A 49 -19.77 8.99 -6.65
CA SER A 49 -21.06 9.66 -6.43
C SER A 49 -21.02 10.74 -5.34
N SER A 50 -19.96 10.82 -4.53
CA SER A 50 -19.91 11.71 -3.37
C SER A 50 -18.74 12.68 -3.38
N LEU A 51 -17.52 12.20 -3.65
CA LEU A 51 -16.32 13.04 -3.58
C LEU A 51 -16.31 14.17 -4.62
N PRO A 52 -16.69 13.96 -5.90
CA PRO A 52 -16.72 15.04 -6.88
C PRO A 52 -17.78 16.10 -6.56
N LEU A 53 -18.87 15.72 -5.89
CA LEU A 53 -19.86 16.67 -5.39
C LEU A 53 -19.25 17.56 -4.31
N TYR A 54 -18.71 16.98 -3.24
CA TYR A 54 -18.17 17.75 -2.11
C TYR A 54 -17.02 18.65 -2.53
N PHE A 55 -16.01 18.10 -3.21
CA PHE A 55 -14.85 18.87 -3.65
C PHE A 55 -15.19 19.81 -4.81
N GLY A 56 -16.12 19.43 -5.67
CA GLY A 56 -16.61 20.28 -6.76
C GLY A 56 -17.34 21.52 -6.26
N VAL A 57 -18.25 21.38 -5.29
CA VAL A 57 -18.92 22.53 -4.66
C VAL A 57 -17.90 23.46 -4.00
N VAL A 58 -16.97 22.92 -3.22
CA VAL A 58 -15.91 23.72 -2.58
C VAL A 58 -15.07 24.46 -3.63
N ALA A 59 -14.67 23.77 -4.71
CA ALA A 59 -13.89 24.35 -5.79
C ALA A 59 -14.65 25.42 -6.59
N VAL A 60 -15.96 25.24 -6.83
CA VAL A 60 -16.80 26.26 -7.49
C VAL A 60 -16.95 27.49 -6.61
N VAL A 61 -17.28 27.33 -5.32
CA VAL A 61 -17.46 28.45 -4.39
C VAL A 61 -16.16 29.24 -4.25
N THR A 62 -15.04 28.56 -3.99
CA THR A 62 -13.72 29.20 -3.89
C THR A 62 -13.23 29.77 -5.22
N GLY A 63 -13.54 29.12 -6.34
CA GLY A 63 -13.22 29.59 -7.69
C GLY A 63 -13.99 30.84 -8.08
N CYS A 64 -15.28 30.93 -7.76
CA CYS A 64 -16.09 32.13 -7.91
C CYS A 64 -15.54 33.29 -7.08
N TRP A 65 -15.14 33.02 -5.83
CA TRP A 65 -14.48 34.01 -4.99
C TRP A 65 -13.17 34.51 -5.60
N HIS A 66 -12.28 33.62 -6.04
CA HIS A 66 -11.00 34.00 -6.67
C HIS A 66 -11.16 34.73 -8.00
N TRP A 67 -12.25 34.50 -8.72
CA TRP A 67 -12.49 35.21 -9.98
C TRP A 67 -13.12 36.59 -9.71
N LEU A 68 -14.19 36.64 -8.93
CA LEU A 68 -15.03 37.83 -8.80
C LEU A 68 -14.64 38.72 -7.61
N GLY A 69 -13.99 38.17 -6.59
CA GLY A 69 -13.67 38.85 -5.34
C GLY A 69 -12.54 39.89 -5.42
N PRO A 70 -12.50 40.84 -4.47
CA PRO A 70 -11.36 41.71 -4.25
C PRO A 70 -10.19 40.92 -3.64
N HIS A 71 -8.96 41.24 -4.05
CA HIS A 71 -7.73 40.58 -3.61
C HIS A 71 -6.87 41.62 -2.90
N GLU A 72 -6.63 41.44 -1.59
CA GLU A 72 -5.79 42.32 -0.77
C GLU A 72 -4.55 41.54 -0.30
N GLU A 73 -3.38 42.19 -0.33
CA GLU A 73 -2.13 41.55 0.07
C GLU A 73 -2.12 41.25 1.58
N GLY A 74 -1.76 40.01 1.94
CA GLY A 74 -1.10 39.75 3.23
C GLY A 74 -1.72 38.74 4.19
N GLN A 75 -2.96 38.24 4.04
CA GLN A 75 -3.49 37.29 5.04
C GLN A 75 -4.20 36.03 4.50
N LEU A 76 -5.08 36.12 3.49
CA LEU A 76 -5.86 34.95 3.01
C LEU A 76 -5.50 34.49 1.59
N ASP A 77 -5.09 35.41 0.72
CA ASP A 77 -4.77 35.11 -0.69
C ASP A 77 -3.57 34.18 -0.87
N TYR A 78 -2.60 34.22 0.06
CA TYR A 78 -1.46 33.32 0.00
C TYR A 78 -1.88 31.86 0.22
N TYR A 79 -2.68 31.59 1.26
CA TYR A 79 -3.16 30.25 1.58
C TYR A 79 -4.17 29.74 0.56
N SER A 80 -5.05 30.62 0.07
CA SER A 80 -6.05 30.27 -0.94
C SER A 80 -5.42 29.87 -2.28
N SER A 81 -4.25 30.42 -2.63
CA SER A 81 -3.51 30.05 -3.84
C SER A 81 -3.10 28.57 -3.92
N THR A 82 -3.03 27.88 -2.77
CA THR A 82 -2.73 26.45 -2.72
C THR A 82 -3.93 25.59 -3.14
N ILE A 83 -5.15 26.10 -2.94
CA ILE A 83 -6.41 25.38 -3.19
C ILE A 83 -6.51 25.01 -4.67
N ALA A 84 -6.20 25.93 -5.57
CA ALA A 84 -6.29 25.68 -7.02
C ALA A 84 -5.39 24.51 -7.47
N GLY A 85 -4.11 24.54 -7.08
CA GLY A 85 -3.19 23.45 -7.39
C GLY A 85 -3.55 22.14 -6.68
N GLY A 86 -4.07 22.21 -5.45
CA GLY A 86 -4.55 21.03 -4.73
C GLY A 86 -5.76 20.40 -5.43
N MET A 87 -6.75 21.19 -5.81
CA MET A 87 -7.93 20.69 -6.54
C MET A 87 -7.56 20.13 -7.91
N LEU A 88 -6.55 20.70 -8.59
CA LEU A 88 -6.02 20.12 -9.83
C LEU A 88 -5.44 18.72 -9.59
N ILE A 89 -4.58 18.56 -8.58
CA ILE A 89 -4.01 17.25 -8.22
C ILE A 89 -5.12 16.28 -7.87
N LEU A 90 -6.09 16.71 -7.06
CA LEU A 90 -7.21 15.87 -6.65
C LEU A 90 -8.06 15.42 -7.83
N LEU A 91 -8.36 16.31 -8.79
CA LEU A 91 -9.04 15.96 -10.03
C LEU A 91 -8.27 14.91 -10.81
N ILE A 92 -6.95 15.09 -10.97
CA ILE A 92 -6.09 14.11 -11.65
C ILE A 92 -6.12 12.77 -10.90
N THR A 93 -6.02 12.78 -9.58
CA THR A 93 -6.13 11.58 -8.75
C THR A 93 -7.46 10.86 -8.94
N MET A 94 -8.58 11.60 -8.96
CA MET A 94 -9.93 11.09 -9.23
C MET A 94 -10.02 10.42 -10.60
N LEU A 95 -9.53 11.10 -11.65
CA LEU A 95 -9.54 10.56 -13.01
C LEU A 95 -8.71 9.28 -13.13
N ILE A 96 -7.54 9.26 -12.48
CA ILE A 96 -6.67 8.07 -12.50
C ILE A 96 -7.33 6.91 -11.78
N ARG A 97 -7.85 7.15 -10.57
CA ARG A 97 -8.40 6.11 -9.72
C ARG A 97 -9.68 5.49 -10.29
N TRP A 98 -10.54 6.30 -10.89
CA TRP A 98 -11.87 5.85 -11.32
C TRP A 98 -11.99 5.57 -12.82
N PHE A 99 -11.08 6.04 -13.66
CA PHE A 99 -11.18 5.80 -15.10
C PHE A 99 -9.91 5.15 -15.65
N ILE A 100 -8.74 5.76 -15.45
CA ILE A 100 -7.50 5.30 -16.10
C ILE A 100 -7.04 3.95 -15.54
N ALA A 101 -7.01 3.78 -14.21
CA ALA A 101 -6.56 2.54 -13.61
C ALA A 101 -7.51 1.36 -13.92
N PRO A 102 -8.85 1.50 -13.80
CA PRO A 102 -9.78 0.47 -14.27
C PRO A 102 -9.66 0.20 -15.77
N GLN A 103 -9.42 1.22 -16.61
CA GLN A 103 -9.23 1.00 -18.05
C GLN A 103 -7.96 0.18 -18.34
N ILE A 104 -6.87 0.43 -17.61
CA ILE A 104 -5.64 -0.35 -17.74
C ILE A 104 -5.86 -1.79 -17.26
N GLU A 105 -6.67 -1.98 -16.22
CA GLU A 105 -7.10 -3.31 -15.77
C GLU A 105 -7.88 -4.04 -16.87
N VAL A 106 -8.90 -3.42 -17.48
CA VAL A 106 -9.67 -4.00 -18.61
C VAL A 106 -8.74 -4.37 -19.77
N ILE A 107 -7.91 -3.44 -20.24
CA ILE A 107 -6.95 -3.69 -21.33
C ILE A 107 -6.01 -4.85 -20.96
N SER A 108 -5.56 -4.89 -19.71
CA SER A 108 -4.67 -5.93 -19.24
C SER A 108 -5.35 -7.29 -19.11
N VAL A 109 -6.65 -7.33 -18.85
CA VAL A 109 -7.45 -8.57 -18.81
C VAL A 109 -7.70 -9.06 -20.24
N ASP A 110 -8.02 -8.15 -21.17
CA ASP A 110 -8.22 -8.46 -22.59
C ASP A 110 -6.96 -9.03 -23.26
N LEU A 111 -5.78 -8.59 -22.81
CA LEU A 111 -4.48 -9.12 -23.25
C LEU A 111 -4.18 -10.54 -22.70
N GLY A 112 -4.95 -11.03 -21.74
CA GLY A 112 -4.79 -12.35 -21.13
C GLY A 112 -3.74 -12.41 -20.01
N LEU A 113 -3.62 -13.61 -19.44
CA LEU A 113 -2.65 -13.93 -18.38
C LEU A 113 -1.23 -14.03 -18.96
N ILE A 114 -0.22 -13.59 -18.20
CA ILE A 114 1.18 -13.77 -18.61
C ILE A 114 1.69 -15.13 -18.17
N GLY A 115 1.89 -16.04 -19.14
CA GLY A 115 2.45 -17.37 -18.90
C GLY A 115 1.66 -18.15 -17.85
N ASN A 116 2.37 -18.88 -16.99
CA ASN A 116 1.77 -19.71 -15.94
C ASN A 116 1.66 -18.97 -14.59
N THR A 117 1.72 -17.64 -14.58
CA THR A 117 1.78 -16.87 -13.32
C THR A 117 0.42 -16.65 -12.65
N GLY A 118 -0.68 -16.94 -13.35
CA GLY A 118 -2.04 -16.66 -12.86
C GLY A 118 -2.34 -15.17 -12.65
N LYS A 119 -1.51 -14.27 -13.20
CA LYS A 119 -1.62 -12.81 -13.01
C LYS A 119 -1.63 -12.04 -14.33
N TYR A 120 -2.30 -10.89 -14.29
CA TYR A 120 -2.41 -9.96 -15.43
C TYR A 120 -1.24 -8.96 -15.46
N ILE A 121 -0.94 -8.39 -16.63
CA ILE A 121 0.13 -7.39 -16.84
C ILE A 121 0.10 -6.26 -15.79
N HIS A 122 -1.09 -5.71 -15.53
CA HIS A 122 -1.23 -4.58 -14.60
C HIS A 122 -0.87 -4.97 -13.16
N GLU A 123 -1.13 -6.21 -12.74
CA GLU A 123 -0.76 -6.72 -11.42
C GLU A 123 0.76 -6.95 -11.33
N LEU A 124 1.35 -7.53 -12.39
CA LEU A 124 2.76 -7.88 -12.48
C LEU A 124 3.67 -6.65 -12.44
N LEU A 125 3.33 -5.66 -13.26
CA LEU A 125 4.04 -4.38 -13.32
C LEU A 125 3.68 -3.45 -12.16
N GLY A 126 2.71 -3.82 -11.32
CA GLY A 126 2.23 -3.00 -10.21
C GLY A 126 1.62 -1.68 -10.68
N LEU A 127 0.93 -1.67 -11.82
CA LEU A 127 0.26 -0.50 -12.42
C LEU A 127 -1.02 -0.12 -11.67
N ASN A 128 -0.91 0.00 -10.36
CA ASN A 128 -1.98 0.50 -9.52
C ASN A 128 -2.13 2.03 -9.67
N TYR A 129 -3.23 2.56 -9.15
CA TYR A 129 -3.53 3.99 -9.15
C TYR A 129 -2.41 4.87 -8.55
N VAL A 130 -1.56 4.32 -7.68
CA VAL A 130 -0.42 5.04 -7.09
C VAL A 130 0.68 5.25 -8.14
N VAL A 131 1.14 4.18 -8.79
CA VAL A 131 2.19 4.26 -9.82
C VAL A 131 1.71 5.08 -11.01
N LEU A 132 0.48 4.83 -11.45
CA LEU A 132 -0.16 5.60 -12.52
C LEU A 132 -0.31 7.08 -12.13
N GLY A 133 -0.57 7.35 -10.85
CA GLY A 133 -0.58 8.70 -10.27
C GLY A 133 0.73 9.45 -10.51
N ILE A 134 1.86 8.84 -10.13
CA ILE A 134 3.19 9.43 -10.33
C ILE A 134 3.48 9.63 -11.81
N VAL A 135 3.21 8.62 -12.65
CA VAL A 135 3.46 8.66 -14.09
C VAL A 135 2.64 9.76 -14.76
N ALA A 136 1.36 9.89 -14.44
CA ALA A 136 0.52 10.97 -14.94
C ALA A 136 1.06 12.34 -14.53
N GLY A 137 1.49 12.49 -13.28
CA GLY A 137 2.16 13.71 -12.83
C GLY A 137 3.41 14.03 -13.64
N ILE A 138 4.27 13.04 -13.90
CA ILE A 138 5.48 13.19 -14.74
C ILE A 138 5.09 13.63 -16.15
N ILE A 139 4.09 12.99 -16.76
CA ILE A 139 3.60 13.35 -18.10
C ILE A 139 3.13 14.81 -18.10
N ILE A 140 2.35 15.23 -17.10
CA ILE A 140 1.87 16.61 -16.98
C ILE A 140 3.02 17.61 -16.84
N ALA A 141 4.02 17.31 -16.03
CA ALA A 141 5.17 18.19 -15.82
C ALA A 141 5.99 18.42 -17.09
N ASN A 142 6.09 17.40 -17.96
CA ASN A 142 7.00 17.41 -19.12
C ASN A 142 6.30 17.74 -20.44
N VAL A 143 5.05 17.33 -20.62
CA VAL A 143 4.27 17.58 -21.84
C VAL A 143 3.50 18.90 -21.75
N PHE A 144 2.76 19.10 -20.67
CA PHE A 144 1.86 20.25 -20.52
C PHE A 144 2.47 21.42 -19.73
N LYS A 145 3.51 21.14 -18.93
CA LYS A 145 4.12 22.03 -17.92
C LYS A 145 3.12 22.41 -16.83
N VAL A 146 3.57 22.42 -15.57
CA VAL A 146 2.71 22.83 -14.44
C VAL A 146 2.39 24.32 -14.55
N PRO A 147 1.11 24.71 -14.64
CA PRO A 147 0.72 26.12 -14.69
C PRO A 147 1.16 26.88 -13.43
N ASP A 148 1.47 28.17 -13.58
CA ASP A 148 1.98 28.99 -12.46
C ASP A 148 0.99 29.05 -11.27
N TRP A 149 -0.31 29.12 -11.56
CA TRP A 149 -1.36 29.11 -10.53
C TRP A 149 -1.45 27.80 -9.74
N ALA A 150 -0.95 26.68 -10.29
CA ALA A 150 -1.01 25.38 -9.64
C ALA A 150 0.24 25.08 -8.79
N ARG A 151 1.35 25.80 -8.98
CA ARG A 151 2.66 25.48 -8.38
C ARG A 151 2.62 25.36 -6.86
N ASN A 152 1.87 26.22 -6.17
CA ASN A 152 1.80 26.19 -4.71
C ASN A 152 1.02 24.99 -4.18
N GLY A 153 -0.10 24.64 -4.81
CA GLY A 153 -0.83 23.42 -4.48
C GLY A 153 -0.03 22.15 -4.81
N VAL A 154 0.76 22.17 -5.89
CA VAL A 154 1.70 21.09 -6.22
C VAL A 154 2.76 20.90 -5.12
N ARG A 155 3.29 21.98 -4.55
CA ARG A 155 4.19 21.90 -3.39
C ARG A 155 3.49 21.39 -2.13
N LEU A 156 2.20 21.72 -1.96
CA LEU A 156 1.38 21.26 -0.83
C LEU A 156 1.17 19.73 -0.84
N SER A 157 1.33 19.05 -1.99
CA SER A 157 1.13 17.60 -2.09
C SER A 157 1.96 16.78 -1.10
N ARG A 158 3.11 17.31 -0.66
CA ARG A 158 3.96 16.68 0.36
C ARG A 158 3.26 16.55 1.72
N LEU A 159 2.27 17.39 2.03
CA LEU A 159 1.43 17.23 3.23
C LEU A 159 0.60 15.95 3.16
N GLY A 160 0.06 15.61 1.98
CA GLY A 160 -0.68 14.35 1.78
C GLY A 160 0.17 13.14 2.19
N LEU A 161 1.44 13.10 1.78
CA LEU A 161 2.36 12.05 2.18
C LEU A 161 2.61 12.02 3.69
N LYS A 162 2.88 13.18 4.30
CA LYS A 162 3.12 13.26 5.75
C LYS A 162 1.91 12.78 6.55
N THR A 163 0.70 13.21 6.17
CA THR A 163 -0.54 12.81 6.82
C THR A 163 -0.85 11.33 6.59
N GLY A 164 -0.66 10.84 5.36
CA GLY A 164 -0.82 9.42 5.05
C GLY A 164 0.12 8.55 5.88
N VAL A 165 1.36 8.98 6.10
CA VAL A 165 2.31 8.30 6.99
C VAL A 165 1.83 8.31 8.43
N ILE A 166 1.34 9.43 8.97
CA ILE A 166 0.76 9.46 10.32
C ILE A 166 -0.34 8.41 10.46
N LEU A 167 -1.29 8.40 9.53
CA LEU A 167 -2.42 7.47 9.54
C LEU A 167 -1.99 6.01 9.34
N LEU A 168 -0.88 5.77 8.64
CA LEU A 168 -0.34 4.42 8.45
C LEU A 168 -0.01 3.75 9.78
N GLY A 169 0.35 4.51 10.82
CA GLY A 169 0.57 3.98 12.17
C GLY A 169 -0.70 3.36 12.77
N ALA A 170 -1.87 3.83 12.36
CA ALA A 170 -3.17 3.31 12.83
C ALA A 170 -3.50 1.92 12.28
N LEU A 171 -2.81 1.49 11.21
CA LEU A 171 -3.08 0.20 10.54
C LEU A 171 -2.29 -0.96 11.16
N TYR A 172 -1.35 -0.70 12.05
CA TYR A 172 -0.43 -1.70 12.59
C TYR A 172 -0.48 -1.70 14.11
N SER A 173 -0.29 -2.86 14.75
CA SER A 173 -0.23 -2.97 16.21
C SER A 173 0.84 -3.95 16.69
N ALA A 174 1.35 -3.76 17.91
CA ALA A 174 2.28 -4.72 18.52
C ALA A 174 1.64 -6.10 18.77
N ALA A 175 0.30 -6.16 18.90
CA ALA A 175 -0.44 -7.41 19.02
C ALA A 175 -0.34 -8.26 17.75
N GLU A 176 -0.39 -7.63 16.57
CA GLU A 176 -0.18 -8.31 15.29
C GLU A 176 1.22 -8.89 15.18
N LEU A 177 2.25 -8.22 15.69
CA LEU A 177 3.62 -8.77 15.73
C LEU A 177 3.72 -10.02 16.60
N LYS A 178 3.02 -10.06 17.74
CA LYS A 178 3.09 -11.21 18.66
C LYS A 178 2.50 -12.49 18.06
N ASN A 179 1.54 -12.34 17.14
CA ASN A 179 0.89 -13.46 16.47
C ASN A 179 1.72 -14.02 15.29
N LEU A 180 2.84 -13.37 14.94
CA LEU A 180 3.73 -13.85 13.88
C LEU A 180 4.76 -14.82 14.48
N GLY A 181 5.05 -15.91 13.76
CA GLY A 181 6.04 -16.89 14.20
C GLY A 181 7.38 -16.23 14.51
N GLY A 182 7.95 -16.48 15.69
CA GLY A 182 9.16 -15.80 16.19
C GLY A 182 10.36 -15.90 15.24
N LEU A 183 10.46 -17.01 14.50
CA LEU A 183 11.48 -17.22 13.46
C LEU A 183 11.37 -16.17 12.34
N SER A 184 10.15 -15.86 11.87
CA SER A 184 9.91 -14.89 10.81
C SER A 184 10.37 -13.48 11.21
N ILE A 185 10.17 -13.10 12.47
CA ILE A 185 10.56 -11.78 13.00
C ILE A 185 12.08 -11.64 13.03
N ILE A 186 12.80 -12.65 13.52
CA ILE A 186 14.26 -12.62 13.61
C ILE A 186 14.87 -12.58 12.20
N MET A 187 14.41 -13.47 11.31
CA MET A 187 14.93 -13.58 9.96
C MET A 187 14.67 -12.30 9.16
N ILE A 188 13.44 -11.79 9.18
CA ILE A 188 13.09 -10.56 8.48
C ILE A 188 13.79 -9.36 9.11
N GLY A 189 13.87 -9.28 10.43
CA GLY A 189 14.63 -8.24 11.11
C GLY A 189 16.07 -8.17 10.62
N PHE A 190 16.74 -9.33 10.53
CA PHE A 190 18.10 -9.44 9.99
C PHE A 190 18.16 -8.96 8.53
N PHE A 191 17.28 -9.46 7.64
CA PHE A 191 17.32 -9.08 6.23
C PHE A 191 16.92 -7.63 5.97
N VAL A 192 15.95 -7.09 6.70
CA VAL A 192 15.53 -5.70 6.60
C VAL A 192 16.65 -4.77 7.06
N LEU A 193 17.16 -4.97 8.27
CA LEU A 193 18.24 -4.13 8.83
C LEU A 193 19.52 -4.26 8.01
N GLY A 194 19.87 -5.48 7.60
CA GLY A 194 21.01 -5.77 6.73
C GLY A 194 20.89 -5.07 5.38
N SER A 195 19.74 -5.20 4.70
CA SER A 195 19.51 -4.55 3.40
C SER A 195 19.57 -3.02 3.52
N VAL A 196 18.94 -2.44 4.56
CA VAL A 196 19.01 -1.01 4.81
C VAL A 196 20.46 -0.58 5.03
N GLY A 197 21.19 -1.28 5.90
CA GLY A 197 22.60 -1.00 6.19
C GLY A 197 23.50 -1.09 4.94
N ILE A 198 23.32 -2.13 4.12
CA ILE A 198 24.10 -2.32 2.89
C ILE A 198 23.80 -1.21 1.89
N VAL A 199 22.54 -0.83 1.66
CA VAL A 199 22.23 0.29 0.74
C VAL A 199 22.88 1.58 1.24
N LEU A 200 22.79 1.89 2.54
CA LEU A 200 23.41 3.10 3.10
C LEU A 200 24.94 3.08 2.97
N TRP A 201 25.56 1.90 3.14
CA TRP A 201 26.99 1.71 3.00
C TRP A 201 27.47 1.84 1.55
N ILE A 202 26.88 1.08 0.61
CA ILE A 202 27.19 1.19 -0.83
C ILE A 202 26.89 2.61 -1.32
N GLY A 203 25.74 3.16 -0.92
CA GLY A 203 25.33 4.51 -1.30
C GLY A 203 26.32 5.58 -0.88
N SER A 204 26.89 5.47 0.32
CA SER A 204 27.94 6.39 0.77
C SER A 204 29.24 6.29 -0.03
N ARG A 205 29.56 5.11 -0.59
CA ARG A 205 30.74 4.91 -1.45
C ARG A 205 30.51 5.36 -2.89
N ARG A 206 29.26 5.29 -3.36
CA ARG A 206 28.86 5.68 -4.71
C ARG A 206 28.37 7.13 -4.83
N ASN A 207 28.57 7.93 -3.78
CA ASN A 207 28.25 9.37 -3.75
C ASN A 207 26.80 9.71 -4.12
N ILE A 208 25.83 8.83 -3.81
CA ILE A 208 24.41 9.21 -3.89
C ILE A 208 24.05 10.13 -2.72
N SER A 209 23.03 10.97 -2.90
CA SER A 209 22.53 11.84 -1.82
C SER A 209 22.07 11.01 -0.61
N ASN A 210 22.21 11.54 0.60
CA ASN A 210 21.70 10.90 1.81
C ASN A 210 20.19 10.66 1.73
N SER A 211 19.46 11.57 1.10
CA SER A 211 18.03 11.45 0.87
C SER A 211 17.70 10.29 -0.06
N MET A 212 18.44 10.11 -1.17
CA MET A 212 18.31 8.95 -2.06
C MET A 212 18.67 7.64 -1.35
N GLY A 213 19.78 7.62 -0.61
CA GLY A 213 20.18 6.46 0.18
C GLY A 213 19.12 6.08 1.20
N GLY A 214 18.49 7.05 1.86
CA GLY A 214 17.39 6.83 2.81
C GLY A 214 16.17 6.19 2.17
N VAL A 215 15.65 6.74 1.07
CA VAL A 215 14.46 6.15 0.42
C VAL A 215 14.74 4.81 -0.26
N LEU A 216 15.90 4.66 -0.89
CA LEU A 216 16.32 3.42 -1.54
C LEU A 216 16.54 2.31 -0.50
N SER A 217 17.16 2.63 0.63
CA SER A 217 17.41 1.65 1.69
C SER A 217 16.11 1.16 2.33
N ALA A 218 15.17 2.08 2.62
CA ALA A 218 13.84 1.73 3.08
C ALA A 218 13.07 0.85 2.09
N GLY A 219 13.10 1.22 0.81
CA GLY A 219 12.40 0.50 -0.26
C GLY A 219 12.96 -0.90 -0.51
N MET A 220 14.29 -1.05 -0.57
CA MET A 220 14.97 -2.34 -0.77
C MET A 220 14.95 -3.22 0.49
N GLY A 221 14.85 -2.62 1.67
CA GLY A 221 14.79 -3.35 2.94
C GLY A 221 13.40 -3.87 3.27
N VAL A 222 12.39 -3.01 3.20
CA VAL A 222 11.05 -3.25 3.75
C VAL A 222 10.06 -3.62 2.64
N CYS A 223 8.93 -2.92 2.49
CA CYS A 223 7.82 -3.28 1.61
C CYS A 223 7.79 -2.49 0.30
N GLY A 224 8.98 -2.13 -0.21
CA GLY A 224 9.08 -1.49 -1.51
C GLY A 224 8.48 -0.09 -1.52
N VAL A 225 7.42 0.09 -2.31
CA VAL A 225 6.76 1.38 -2.58
C VAL A 225 6.28 2.06 -1.30
N SER A 226 5.55 1.36 -0.43
CA SER A 226 4.99 1.95 0.79
C SER A 226 6.08 2.43 1.74
N ALA A 227 7.20 1.71 1.83
CA ALA A 227 8.34 2.09 2.65
C ALA A 227 9.07 3.32 2.09
N THR A 228 9.29 3.34 0.78
CA THR A 228 9.86 4.50 0.06
C THR A 228 9.04 5.75 0.29
N VAL A 229 7.71 5.65 0.15
CA VAL A 229 6.79 6.77 0.35
C VAL A 229 6.75 7.19 1.83
N ALA A 230 6.83 6.24 2.76
CA ALA A 230 6.81 6.54 4.19
C ALA A 230 8.07 7.25 4.69
N VAL A 231 9.24 6.87 4.16
CA VAL A 231 10.54 7.45 4.54
C VAL A 231 10.85 8.73 3.78
N ALA A 232 10.27 8.92 2.58
CA ALA A 232 10.47 10.12 1.76
C ALA A 232 10.36 11.46 2.51
N PRO A 233 9.31 11.74 3.30
CA PRO A 233 9.22 13.00 4.02
C PRO A 233 10.22 13.11 5.19
N VAL A 234 10.72 11.98 5.70
CA VAL A 234 11.64 11.90 6.84
C VAL A 234 13.05 12.28 6.43
N VAL A 235 13.51 11.72 5.30
CA VAL A 235 14.83 11.98 4.73
C VAL A 235 14.83 13.11 3.70
N GLN A 236 13.74 13.88 3.67
CA GLN A 236 13.52 15.01 2.76
C GLN A 236 13.79 14.69 1.28
N ALA A 237 13.37 13.49 0.85
CA ALA A 237 13.63 13.01 -0.50
C ALA A 237 13.04 13.92 -1.58
N LYS A 238 13.80 14.04 -2.67
CA LYS A 238 13.36 14.71 -3.89
C LYS A 238 12.32 13.82 -4.59
N PRO A 239 11.34 14.41 -5.31
CA PRO A 239 10.35 13.64 -6.07
C PRO A 239 10.99 12.59 -6.99
N VAL A 240 12.07 12.97 -7.68
CA VAL A 240 12.80 12.09 -8.60
C VAL A 240 13.42 10.89 -7.89
N GLU A 241 13.95 11.06 -6.68
CA GLU A 241 14.55 10.00 -5.86
C GLU A 241 13.51 8.93 -5.47
N ILE A 242 12.29 9.37 -5.16
CA ILE A 242 11.15 8.51 -4.82
C ILE A 242 10.74 7.69 -6.06
N ALA A 243 10.60 8.33 -7.21
CA ALA A 243 10.22 7.66 -8.46
C ALA A 243 11.28 6.63 -8.91
N TYR A 244 12.57 6.98 -8.86
CA TYR A 244 13.66 6.04 -9.17
C TYR A 244 13.66 4.83 -8.25
N THR A 245 13.46 5.06 -6.96
CA THR A 245 13.41 3.98 -5.98
C THR A 245 12.25 3.03 -6.29
N ILE A 246 11.04 3.56 -6.51
CA ILE A 246 9.86 2.76 -6.86
C ILE A 246 10.11 1.96 -8.14
N GLY A 247 10.62 2.60 -9.20
CA GLY A 247 10.92 1.92 -10.46
C GLY A 247 11.95 0.80 -10.31
N THR A 248 13.02 1.05 -9.53
CA THR A 248 14.06 0.05 -9.25
C THR A 248 13.49 -1.18 -8.54
N ILE A 249 12.64 -0.96 -7.54
CA ILE A 249 12.02 -2.03 -6.74
C ILE A 249 11.06 -2.86 -7.58
N LEU A 250 10.20 -2.21 -8.37
CA LEU A 250 9.23 -2.90 -9.23
C LEU A 250 9.94 -3.71 -10.31
N LEU A 251 10.97 -3.15 -10.95
CA LEU A 251 11.75 -3.87 -11.97
C LEU A 251 12.49 -5.07 -11.37
N TRP A 252 13.13 -4.90 -10.21
CA TRP A 252 13.76 -5.99 -9.48
C TRP A 252 12.76 -7.10 -9.15
N GLY A 253 11.60 -6.73 -8.62
CA GLY A 253 10.58 -7.71 -8.22
C GLY A 253 9.92 -8.42 -9.40
N VAL A 254 9.75 -7.78 -10.56
CA VAL A 254 9.35 -8.48 -11.81
C VAL A 254 10.38 -9.56 -12.15
N GLY A 255 11.67 -9.23 -12.11
CA GLY A 255 12.74 -10.19 -12.37
C GLY A 255 12.71 -11.37 -11.39
N CYS A 256 12.59 -11.09 -10.08
CA CYS A 256 12.49 -12.14 -9.07
C CYS A 256 11.25 -13.00 -9.22
N MET A 257 10.10 -12.43 -9.59
CA MET A 257 8.86 -13.17 -9.72
C MET A 257 8.94 -14.31 -10.76
N PHE A 258 9.66 -14.09 -11.86
CA PHE A 258 9.88 -15.15 -12.85
C PHE A 258 11.06 -16.06 -12.48
N ALA A 259 12.13 -15.50 -11.90
CA ALA A 259 13.32 -16.28 -11.58
C ALA A 259 13.13 -17.21 -10.38
N PHE A 260 12.41 -16.77 -9.34
CA PHE A 260 12.30 -17.49 -8.08
C PHE A 260 11.63 -18.86 -8.27
N PRO A 261 10.43 -18.99 -8.88
CA PRO A 261 9.79 -20.31 -9.06
C PRO A 261 10.70 -21.32 -9.78
N ILE A 262 11.40 -20.88 -10.83
CA ILE A 262 12.34 -21.72 -11.57
C ILE A 262 13.45 -22.23 -10.66
N ILE A 263 14.08 -21.33 -9.89
CA ILE A 263 15.14 -21.69 -8.95
C ILE A 263 14.60 -22.60 -7.84
N GLY A 264 13.39 -22.33 -7.34
CA GLY A 264 12.75 -23.12 -6.31
C GLY A 264 12.54 -24.56 -6.74
N HIS A 265 12.02 -24.79 -7.95
CA HIS A 265 11.84 -26.14 -8.49
C HIS A 265 13.17 -26.84 -8.77
N LEU A 266 14.18 -26.11 -9.24
CA LEU A 266 15.52 -26.67 -9.46
C LEU A 266 16.21 -27.14 -8.16
N LEU A 267 15.84 -26.54 -7.02
CA LEU A 267 16.37 -26.85 -5.70
C LEU A 267 15.45 -27.78 -4.90
N ASP A 268 14.34 -28.24 -5.50
CA ASP A 268 13.33 -29.10 -4.88
C ASP A 268 12.83 -28.55 -3.52
N MET A 269 12.60 -27.23 -3.47
CA MET A 269 12.18 -26.55 -2.24
C MET A 269 10.77 -26.97 -1.82
N SER A 270 10.52 -27.08 -0.52
CA SER A 270 9.16 -27.22 0.00
C SER A 270 8.36 -25.91 -0.10
N TYR A 271 7.03 -25.99 -0.03
CA TYR A 271 6.13 -24.83 -0.06
C TYR A 271 6.45 -23.81 1.04
N VAL A 272 6.86 -24.29 2.23
CA VAL A 272 7.27 -23.45 3.36
C VAL A 272 8.54 -22.68 3.05
N GLN A 273 9.57 -23.38 2.55
CA GLN A 273 10.84 -22.78 2.18
C GLN A 273 10.65 -21.74 1.09
N PHE A 274 9.95 -22.11 0.01
CA PHE A 274 9.71 -21.19 -1.09
C PHE A 274 8.91 -19.97 -0.65
N GLY A 275 7.83 -20.17 0.11
CA GLY A 275 7.02 -19.06 0.63
C GLY A 275 7.85 -18.10 1.48
N ALA A 276 8.66 -18.61 2.40
CA ALA A 276 9.54 -17.80 3.23
C ALA A 276 10.59 -17.02 2.41
N TRP A 277 11.15 -17.65 1.38
CA TRP A 277 12.12 -17.02 0.48
C TRP A 277 11.47 -15.92 -0.37
N ALA A 278 10.34 -16.22 -1.03
CA ALA A 278 9.58 -15.27 -1.84
C ALA A 278 9.12 -14.07 -1.02
N GLY A 279 8.55 -14.31 0.17
CA GLY A 279 8.11 -13.26 1.09
C GLY A 279 9.25 -12.39 1.64
N THR A 280 10.47 -12.92 1.70
CA THR A 280 11.67 -12.17 2.14
C THR A 280 12.31 -11.38 1.00
N GLY A 281 12.49 -12.02 -0.16
CA GLY A 281 13.25 -11.51 -1.31
C GLY A 281 12.47 -10.58 -2.23
N ILE A 282 11.16 -10.81 -2.43
CA ILE A 282 10.32 -10.00 -3.32
C ILE A 282 9.68 -8.85 -2.55
N LEU A 283 9.90 -7.62 -3.01
CA LEU A 283 9.62 -6.39 -2.26
C LEU A 283 8.23 -5.79 -2.53
N ASN A 284 7.50 -6.33 -3.50
CA ASN A 284 6.14 -5.92 -3.82
C ASN A 284 5.18 -7.08 -3.55
N SER A 285 4.10 -6.80 -2.83
CA SER A 285 3.16 -7.85 -2.40
C SER A 285 2.45 -8.55 -3.57
N ALA A 286 2.06 -7.86 -4.64
CA ALA A 286 1.43 -8.50 -5.80
C ALA A 286 2.40 -9.45 -6.51
N GLN A 287 3.67 -9.07 -6.60
CA GLN A 287 4.72 -9.91 -7.20
C GLN A 287 5.08 -11.09 -6.30
N VAL A 288 5.02 -10.95 -4.97
CA VAL A 288 5.16 -12.08 -4.02
C VAL A 288 4.05 -13.10 -4.25
N VAL A 289 2.79 -12.63 -4.30
CA VAL A 289 1.62 -13.49 -4.53
C VAL A 289 1.75 -14.21 -5.87
N GLY A 290 2.11 -13.48 -6.92
CA GLY A 290 2.31 -14.07 -8.24
C GLY A 290 3.42 -15.12 -8.28
N ALA A 291 4.53 -14.90 -7.57
CA ALA A 291 5.61 -15.89 -7.49
C ALA A 291 5.18 -17.15 -6.70
N ALA A 292 4.42 -16.97 -5.61
CA ALA A 292 3.92 -18.09 -4.81
C ALA A 292 2.95 -18.98 -5.60
N LEU A 293 1.99 -18.38 -6.29
CA LEU A 293 1.03 -19.11 -7.15
C LEU A 293 1.71 -19.76 -8.35
N ALA A 294 2.76 -19.15 -8.90
CA ALA A 294 3.52 -19.75 -10.00
C ALA A 294 4.34 -20.97 -9.56
N PHE A 295 4.77 -21.01 -8.30
CA PHE A 295 5.51 -22.15 -7.72
C PHE A 295 4.57 -23.29 -7.32
N GLN A 296 3.39 -22.96 -6.81
CA GLN A 296 2.37 -23.94 -6.45
C GLN A 296 1.03 -23.58 -7.13
N PRO A 297 0.80 -24.05 -8.37
CA PRO A 297 -0.41 -23.70 -9.12
C PRO A 297 -1.70 -24.31 -8.55
N ASP A 298 -1.60 -25.51 -7.96
CA ASP A 298 -2.74 -26.31 -7.49
C ASP A 298 -2.96 -26.20 -5.96
N GLY A 299 -2.30 -25.25 -5.29
CA GLY A 299 -2.41 -25.06 -3.84
C GLY A 299 -1.99 -23.65 -3.41
N ILE A 300 -2.26 -23.28 -2.17
CA ILE A 300 -2.06 -21.90 -1.67
C ILE A 300 -1.28 -21.82 -0.35
N GLU A 301 -0.74 -22.95 0.11
CA GLU A 301 0.11 -23.03 1.30
C GLU A 301 1.38 -22.18 1.14
N THR A 302 2.00 -22.22 -0.05
CA THR A 302 3.13 -21.34 -0.39
C THR A 302 2.76 -19.87 -0.26
N LEU A 303 1.56 -19.50 -0.72
CA LEU A 303 1.06 -18.12 -0.67
C LEU A 303 0.86 -17.67 0.78
N MET A 304 0.26 -18.50 1.64
CA MET A 304 0.08 -18.20 3.06
C MET A 304 1.40 -17.88 3.74
N VAL A 305 2.41 -18.73 3.55
CA VAL A 305 3.73 -18.54 4.14
C VAL A 305 4.37 -17.26 3.61
N ALA A 306 4.30 -17.03 2.30
CA ALA A 306 4.85 -15.81 1.69
C ALA A 306 4.19 -14.53 2.22
N GLU A 307 2.88 -14.56 2.45
CA GLU A 307 2.15 -13.44 3.04
C GLU A 307 2.54 -13.16 4.49
N ILE A 308 2.76 -14.19 5.31
CA ILE A 308 3.25 -14.03 6.69
C ILE A 308 4.56 -13.25 6.68
N PHE A 309 5.53 -13.65 5.85
CA PHE A 309 6.81 -12.95 5.75
C PHE A 309 6.65 -11.52 5.18
N ASN A 310 5.78 -11.34 4.20
CA ASN A 310 5.48 -10.02 3.66
C ASN A 310 4.87 -9.07 4.72
N ILE A 311 3.93 -9.56 5.55
CA ILE A 311 3.28 -8.79 6.61
C ILE A 311 4.27 -8.45 7.72
N THR A 312 5.08 -9.41 8.19
CA THR A 312 6.12 -9.18 9.20
C THR A 312 7.07 -8.07 8.78
N ARG A 313 7.45 -8.03 7.50
CA ARG A 313 8.29 -6.96 6.94
C ARG A 313 7.60 -5.60 6.99
N VAL A 314 6.34 -5.53 6.60
CA VAL A 314 5.53 -4.30 6.68
C VAL A 314 5.46 -3.79 8.13
N LEU A 315 5.35 -4.69 9.10
CA LEU A 315 5.27 -4.37 10.52
C LEU A 315 6.58 -3.83 11.13
N ILE A 316 7.72 -4.05 10.48
CA ILE A 316 9.02 -3.48 10.86
C ILE A 316 9.20 -2.04 10.33
N LEU A 317 8.36 -1.59 9.39
CA LEU A 317 8.39 -0.24 8.83
C LEU A 317 8.48 0.87 9.89
N PRO A 318 7.68 0.87 10.98
CA PRO A 318 7.81 1.84 12.07
C PRO A 318 9.26 2.04 12.56
N VAL A 319 9.95 0.94 12.82
CA VAL A 319 11.31 0.95 13.37
C VAL A 319 12.30 1.53 12.36
N ILE A 320 12.14 1.18 11.08
CA ILE A 320 13.02 1.67 10.01
C ILE A 320 12.80 3.15 9.74
N VAL A 321 11.56 3.63 9.76
CA VAL A 321 11.24 5.06 9.63
C VAL A 321 11.95 5.86 10.73
N LEU A 322 11.90 5.39 11.98
CA LEU A 322 12.57 6.04 13.11
C LEU A 322 14.09 6.00 12.98
N TRP A 323 14.64 4.84 12.63
CA TRP A 323 16.07 4.67 12.46
C TRP A 323 16.62 5.60 11.37
N LEU A 324 15.96 5.65 10.20
CA LEU A 324 16.35 6.51 9.10
C LEU A 324 16.14 8.00 9.40
N ALA A 325 15.14 8.36 10.21
CA ALA A 325 14.98 9.73 10.72
C ALA A 325 16.21 10.17 11.52
N ILE A 326 16.60 9.37 12.51
CA ILE A 326 17.74 9.66 13.38
C ILE A 326 19.04 9.66 12.57
N TRP A 327 19.22 8.67 11.70
CA TRP A 327 20.39 8.57 10.83
C TRP A 327 20.55 9.79 9.91
N TYR A 328 19.46 10.22 9.26
CA TYR A 328 19.47 11.35 8.33
C TYR A 328 19.77 12.66 9.04
N VAL A 329 19.13 12.92 10.18
CA VAL A 329 19.38 14.12 10.99
C VAL A 329 20.83 14.16 11.48
N LYS A 330 21.39 13.02 11.89
CA LYS A 330 22.80 12.95 12.35
C LYS A 330 23.78 13.28 11.23
N ARG A 331 23.54 12.79 10.01
CA ARG A 331 24.41 13.07 8.83
C ARG A 331 24.29 14.51 8.35
N GLU A 332 23.07 15.02 8.13
CA GLU A 332 22.88 16.39 7.64
C GLU A 332 23.22 17.45 8.71
N GLY A 333 23.05 17.09 9.99
CA GLY A 333 23.46 17.91 11.13
C GLY A 333 24.97 18.07 11.28
N THR A 334 25.77 17.13 10.78
CA THR A 334 27.25 17.25 10.78
C THR A 334 27.77 18.08 9.62
N THR A 335 27.06 18.16 8.49
CA THR A 335 27.49 18.91 7.30
C THR A 335 27.20 20.41 7.38
N SER A 336 26.22 20.84 8.20
CA SER A 336 25.83 22.25 8.31
C SER A 336 26.66 23.09 9.30
N SER A 337 27.63 22.49 10.00
CA SER A 337 28.40 23.15 11.06
C SER A 337 29.89 23.21 10.72
N GLY A 338 30.24 24.02 9.72
CA GLY A 338 31.62 24.45 9.44
C GLY A 338 32.16 25.50 10.41
N THR A 339 31.64 25.56 11.64
CA THR A 339 32.10 26.53 12.65
C THR A 339 32.11 25.86 14.02
N THR A 340 33.34 25.56 14.44
CA THR A 340 33.84 25.36 15.81
C THR A 340 33.20 24.25 16.67
N SER A 341 34.02 23.23 16.89
CA SER A 341 34.10 22.36 18.06
C SER A 341 33.52 22.95 19.35
N SER A 342 32.28 22.61 19.68
CA SER A 342 31.68 22.65 21.02
C SER A 342 30.52 21.68 21.03
N GLY A 343 30.46 20.80 22.04
CA GLY A 343 29.66 19.57 22.05
C GLY A 343 28.26 19.71 21.44
N ILE A 344 28.10 19.19 20.22
CA ILE A 344 26.79 19.07 19.58
C ILE A 344 26.01 18.08 20.43
N ASN A 345 25.08 18.59 21.23
CA ASN A 345 24.14 17.78 21.99
C ASN A 345 23.24 17.09 20.96
N VAL A 346 23.62 15.89 20.53
CA VAL A 346 22.93 15.11 19.50
C VAL A 346 21.44 14.99 19.82
N GLY A 347 21.09 14.91 21.11
CA GLY A 347 19.71 14.95 21.59
C GLY A 347 18.95 16.23 21.20
N GLN A 348 19.58 17.40 21.26
CA GLN A 348 18.93 18.67 20.95
C GLN A 348 18.77 18.92 19.44
N VAL A 349 19.71 18.44 18.62
CA VAL A 349 19.59 18.46 17.15
C VAL A 349 18.54 17.46 16.67
N ILE A 350 18.48 16.28 17.30
CA ILE A 350 17.41 15.32 17.05
C ILE A 350 16.07 15.98 17.39
N ILE A 351 15.86 16.51 18.60
CA ILE A 351 14.57 17.10 18.99
C ILE A 351 14.14 18.28 18.09
N THR A 352 15.08 19.14 17.67
CA THR A 352 14.75 20.34 16.86
C THR A 352 14.55 20.04 15.37
N LYS A 353 15.23 19.02 14.82
CA LYS A 353 15.10 18.62 13.41
C LYS A 353 14.25 17.36 13.19
N PHE A 354 13.74 16.75 14.27
CA PHE A 354 12.92 15.54 14.16
C PHE A 354 11.63 15.88 13.42
N PRO A 355 11.23 15.10 12.40
CA PRO A 355 10.01 15.41 11.68
C PRO A 355 8.80 15.14 12.58
N VAL A 356 8.06 16.20 12.95
CA VAL A 356 6.92 16.14 13.88
C VAL A 356 5.87 15.09 13.49
N PHE A 357 5.66 14.85 12.19
CA PHE A 357 4.73 13.83 11.71
C PHE A 357 5.15 12.39 12.07
N VAL A 358 6.44 12.13 12.31
CA VAL A 358 6.92 10.82 12.81
C VAL A 358 6.42 10.57 14.24
N LEU A 359 6.34 11.62 15.07
CA LEU A 359 5.70 11.52 16.39
C LEU A 359 4.20 11.20 16.24
N GLY A 360 3.53 11.82 15.27
CA GLY A 360 2.14 11.49 14.94
C GLY A 360 1.98 10.01 14.55
N PHE A 361 2.88 9.47 13.74
CA PHE A 361 2.89 8.05 13.40
C PHE A 361 3.10 7.14 14.62
N ILE A 362 4.08 7.44 15.48
CA ILE A 362 4.32 6.69 16.73
C ILE A 362 3.08 6.72 17.61
N LEU A 363 2.45 7.89 17.74
CA LEU A 363 1.23 8.06 18.50
C LEU A 363 0.11 7.18 17.94
N MET A 364 -0.14 7.23 16.62
CA MET A 364 -1.17 6.39 15.99
C MET A 364 -0.88 4.89 16.17
N PHE A 365 0.38 4.47 16.08
CA PHE A 365 0.79 3.08 16.34
C PHE A 365 0.60 2.65 17.79
N ALA A 366 0.93 3.51 18.75
CA ALA A 366 0.70 3.27 20.17
C ALA A 366 -0.81 3.16 20.47
N LEU A 367 -1.62 4.07 19.93
CA LEU A 367 -3.09 4.04 20.05
C LEU A 367 -3.71 2.81 19.39
N SER A 368 -3.17 2.38 18.24
CA SER A 368 -3.57 1.12 17.60
C SER A 368 -3.25 -0.07 18.50
N THR A 369 -2.06 -0.08 19.11
CA THR A 369 -1.61 -1.15 20.03
C THR A 369 -2.46 -1.26 21.30
N THR A 370 -3.05 -0.18 21.79
CA THR A 370 -4.01 -0.23 22.92
C THR A 370 -5.39 -0.76 22.53
N GLY A 371 -5.64 -1.01 21.24
CA GLY A 371 -6.92 -1.47 20.72
C GLY A 371 -7.93 -0.36 20.41
N MET A 372 -7.50 0.91 20.38
CA MET A 372 -8.40 2.08 20.22
C MET A 372 -9.12 2.12 18.85
N PHE A 373 -8.44 1.68 17.80
CA PHE A 373 -8.95 1.72 16.41
C PHE A 373 -9.50 0.38 15.93
N ALA A 374 -8.88 -0.69 16.41
CA ALA A 374 -9.34 -2.07 16.26
C ALA A 374 -9.07 -2.78 17.59
N PRO A 375 -10.08 -3.35 18.27
CA PRO A 375 -9.81 -4.18 19.43
C PRO A 375 -8.87 -5.33 19.03
N ALA A 376 -7.93 -5.69 19.91
CA ALA A 376 -6.93 -6.74 19.68
C ALA A 376 -7.55 -8.10 19.29
N SER A 377 -8.83 -8.27 19.61
CA SER A 377 -9.74 -9.25 19.02
C SER A 377 -10.75 -8.50 18.14
N HIS A 378 -10.61 -8.58 16.81
CA HIS A 378 -11.67 -8.16 15.87
C HIS A 378 -12.99 -8.92 16.12
N TYR A 379 -12.91 -10.00 16.89
CA TYR A 379 -14.00 -10.82 17.40
C TYR A 379 -14.39 -10.40 18.82
N GLN A 380 -15.34 -9.49 18.96
CA GLN A 380 -15.98 -9.25 20.25
C GLN A 380 -17.50 -9.38 20.09
N GLY A 381 -18.01 -10.56 20.42
CA GLY A 381 -19.35 -10.82 20.99
C GLY A 381 -20.61 -10.43 20.21
N LYS A 382 -20.52 -9.69 19.11
CA LYS A 382 -21.63 -9.22 18.28
C LYS A 382 -21.83 -10.00 16.98
N TYR A 383 -21.05 -11.04 16.73
CA TYR A 383 -21.10 -11.79 15.46
C TYR A 383 -21.36 -13.29 15.66
N PHE A 384 -21.00 -13.85 16.81
CA PHE A 384 -21.34 -15.22 17.22
C PHE A 384 -22.68 -15.32 17.97
N GLY A 385 -23.39 -14.20 18.13
CA GLY A 385 -24.65 -14.15 18.87
C GLY A 385 -25.78 -14.92 18.18
N ASN A 386 -26.77 -15.37 18.96
CA ASN A 386 -27.96 -16.07 18.47
C ASN A 386 -29.19 -15.15 18.37
N THR A 387 -29.01 -13.85 18.55
CA THR A 387 -30.11 -12.87 18.58
C THR A 387 -29.90 -11.76 17.55
N PRO A 388 -30.96 -11.22 16.92
CA PRO A 388 -30.85 -10.10 15.97
C PRO A 388 -30.15 -8.86 16.56
N ALA A 389 -30.31 -8.61 17.87
CA ALA A 389 -29.62 -7.54 18.59
C ALA A 389 -28.09 -7.73 18.67
N GLN A 390 -27.62 -8.98 18.53
CA GLN A 390 -26.23 -9.38 18.43
C GLN A 390 -25.84 -9.69 16.98
N GLY A 391 -26.41 -9.00 15.98
CA GLY A 391 -25.96 -9.07 14.58
C GLY A 391 -26.33 -10.35 13.82
N PHE A 392 -27.07 -11.28 14.44
CA PHE A 392 -27.50 -12.51 13.79
C PHE A 392 -28.50 -12.22 12.65
N LYS A 393 -28.17 -12.67 11.45
CA LYS A 393 -29.05 -12.63 10.28
C LYS A 393 -29.33 -14.04 9.80
N GLN A 394 -30.59 -14.38 9.65
CA GLN A 394 -31.01 -15.73 9.21
C GLN A 394 -30.59 -16.04 7.77
N GLU A 395 -30.41 -15.00 6.94
CA GLU A 395 -29.90 -15.09 5.57
C GLU A 395 -28.42 -15.53 5.49
N ASN A 396 -27.66 -15.41 6.58
CA ASN A 396 -26.26 -15.80 6.65
C ASN A 396 -26.07 -17.26 7.13
N LEU A 397 -27.16 -18.00 7.36
CA LEU A 397 -27.08 -19.43 7.69
C LEU A 397 -26.84 -20.25 6.42
N LEU A 398 -26.04 -21.31 6.57
CA LEU A 398 -25.88 -22.33 5.53
C LEU A 398 -27.25 -22.92 5.17
N ASN A 399 -27.55 -22.94 3.88
CA ASN A 399 -28.71 -23.65 3.37
C ASN A 399 -28.40 -25.17 3.26
N ALA A 400 -29.42 -25.99 2.97
CA ALA A 400 -29.27 -27.44 2.91
C ALA A 400 -28.25 -27.89 1.84
N GLU A 401 -28.26 -27.25 0.68
CA GLU A 401 -27.37 -27.54 -0.45
C GLU A 401 -25.90 -27.24 -0.09
N GLN A 402 -25.63 -26.07 0.50
CA GLN A 402 -24.31 -25.69 0.99
C GLN A 402 -23.80 -26.63 2.09
N THR A 403 -24.71 -27.12 2.94
CA THR A 403 -24.37 -28.06 4.00
C THR A 403 -23.99 -29.43 3.43
N GLU A 404 -24.69 -29.91 2.41
CA GLU A 404 -24.34 -31.16 1.72
C GLU A 404 -23.03 -31.05 0.96
N GLN A 405 -22.79 -29.92 0.31
CA GLN A 405 -21.55 -29.65 -0.40
C GLN A 405 -20.33 -29.66 0.53
N LEU A 406 -20.40 -28.98 1.67
CA LEU A 406 -19.33 -29.03 2.68
C LEU A 406 -19.16 -30.44 3.29
N ARG A 407 -20.24 -31.22 3.43
CA ARG A 407 -20.15 -32.61 3.92
C ARG A 407 -19.45 -33.53 2.92
N ALA A 408 -19.64 -33.32 1.63
CA ALA A 408 -19.01 -34.13 0.59
C ALA A 408 -17.49 -33.95 0.58
N GLU A 409 -17.02 -32.75 0.89
CA GLU A 409 -15.59 -32.40 0.79
C GLU A 409 -14.85 -32.39 2.13
N ILE A 410 -15.54 -32.63 3.25
CA ILE A 410 -14.93 -32.64 4.59
C ILE A 410 -13.80 -33.68 4.75
N ILE A 411 -13.83 -34.72 3.91
CA ILE A 411 -12.84 -35.81 3.89
C ILE A 411 -11.49 -35.31 3.35
N VAL A 412 -11.51 -34.27 2.50
CA VAL A 412 -10.32 -33.69 1.86
C VAL A 412 -9.49 -32.85 2.83
N ILE A 413 -10.08 -32.39 3.93
CA ILE A 413 -9.40 -31.59 4.96
C ILE A 413 -8.48 -32.53 5.77
N ASP A 414 -7.17 -32.32 5.80
CA ASP A 414 -6.25 -33.25 6.47
C ASP A 414 -6.20 -33.09 8.01
N GLU A 415 -6.35 -31.87 8.52
CA GLU A 415 -6.25 -31.61 9.96
C GLU A 415 -7.55 -31.95 10.73
N ASN A 416 -7.41 -32.71 11.83
CA ASN A 416 -8.53 -33.09 12.68
C ASN A 416 -9.23 -31.89 13.32
N GLU A 417 -8.49 -30.84 13.70
CA GLU A 417 -9.07 -29.64 14.31
C GLU A 417 -9.92 -28.84 13.29
N ASP A 418 -9.43 -28.72 12.05
CA ASP A 418 -10.14 -28.08 10.95
C ASP A 418 -11.41 -28.83 10.54
N ARG A 419 -11.35 -30.17 10.47
CA ARG A 419 -12.55 -31.03 10.28
C ARG A 419 -13.57 -30.80 11.38
N VAL A 420 -13.14 -30.61 12.62
CA VAL A 420 -14.04 -30.38 13.75
C VAL A 420 -14.68 -29.00 13.65
N ALA A 421 -13.94 -27.97 13.23
CA ALA A 421 -14.48 -26.63 13.00
C ALA A 421 -15.53 -26.63 11.88
N VAL A 422 -15.27 -27.29 10.75
CA VAL A 422 -16.24 -27.41 9.63
C VAL A 422 -17.47 -28.22 10.06
N ASN A 423 -17.31 -29.29 10.84
CA ASN A 423 -18.45 -30.02 11.40
C ASN A 423 -19.30 -29.15 12.34
N ARG A 424 -18.69 -28.28 13.15
CA ARG A 424 -19.42 -27.32 13.98
C ARG A 424 -20.14 -26.27 13.14
N LEU A 425 -19.52 -25.78 12.06
CA LEU A 425 -20.16 -24.89 11.09
C LEU A 425 -21.39 -25.55 10.45
N ILE A 426 -21.23 -26.75 9.88
CA ILE A 426 -22.32 -27.54 9.26
C ILE A 426 -23.44 -27.80 10.26
N LYS A 427 -23.11 -28.17 11.50
CA LYS A 427 -24.11 -28.49 12.54
C LYS A 427 -24.92 -27.25 12.96
N ASN A 428 -24.27 -26.11 13.09
CA ASN A 428 -24.90 -24.89 13.60
C ASN A 428 -25.40 -23.96 12.49
N GLY A 429 -25.09 -24.27 11.23
CA GLY A 429 -25.35 -23.43 10.07
C GLY A 429 -24.54 -22.13 10.04
N LYS A 430 -23.64 -21.89 11.00
CA LYS A 430 -22.79 -20.70 11.12
C LYS A 430 -21.56 -20.97 11.98
N ILE A 431 -20.58 -20.08 11.91
CA ILE A 431 -19.40 -20.09 12.77
C ILE A 431 -19.80 -19.64 14.18
N MET A 432 -19.33 -20.38 15.20
CA MET A 432 -19.74 -20.17 16.60
C MET A 432 -18.64 -19.61 17.50
N THR A 433 -17.38 -19.82 17.14
CA THR A 433 -16.22 -19.38 17.94
C THR A 433 -15.12 -18.76 17.08
N ILE A 434 -14.18 -18.08 17.74
CA ILE A 434 -13.01 -17.46 17.10
C ILE A 434 -12.08 -18.55 16.56
N GLU A 435 -11.94 -19.63 17.32
CA GLU A 435 -11.15 -20.80 16.95
C GLU A 435 -11.71 -21.45 15.69
N ASP A 436 -13.05 -21.58 15.59
CA ASP A 436 -13.71 -22.09 14.39
C ASP A 436 -13.47 -21.17 13.18
N ASP A 437 -13.54 -19.84 13.37
CA ASP A 437 -13.27 -18.90 12.28
C ASP A 437 -11.81 -18.93 11.81
N ASN A 438 -10.86 -19.08 12.74
CA ASN A 438 -9.44 -19.21 12.41
C ASN A 438 -9.17 -20.49 11.62
N ALA A 439 -9.77 -21.62 12.03
CA ALA A 439 -9.70 -22.89 11.32
C ALA A 439 -10.35 -22.81 9.92
N ILE A 440 -11.55 -22.24 9.82
CA ILE A 440 -12.23 -22.04 8.53
C ILE A 440 -11.41 -21.13 7.62
N ARG A 441 -10.82 -20.07 8.16
CA ARG A 441 -9.91 -19.21 7.40
C ARG A 441 -8.64 -19.95 6.98
N SER A 442 -8.11 -20.83 7.81
CA SER A 442 -7.00 -21.71 7.47
C SER A 442 -7.36 -22.57 6.25
N ILE A 443 -8.54 -23.21 6.27
CA ILE A 443 -9.06 -24.05 5.19
C ILE A 443 -9.29 -23.24 3.89
N ILE A 444 -9.94 -22.07 3.98
CA ILE A 444 -10.13 -21.17 2.82
C ILE A 444 -8.77 -20.79 2.23
N ASN A 445 -7.81 -20.46 3.08
CA ASN A 445 -6.47 -20.09 2.70
C ASN A 445 -5.58 -21.28 2.33
N ALA A 446 -6.02 -22.52 2.54
CA ALA A 446 -5.36 -23.74 2.10
C ALA A 446 -5.85 -24.17 0.71
N GLY A 447 -7.08 -23.79 0.32
CA GLY A 447 -7.57 -23.94 -1.05
C GLY A 447 -7.70 -25.40 -1.49
N THR A 448 -7.81 -26.31 -0.53
CA THR A 448 -7.93 -27.75 -0.72
C THR A 448 -9.33 -28.18 -1.14
N LEU A 449 -10.30 -27.26 -1.08
CA LEU A 449 -11.70 -27.47 -1.42
C LEU A 449 -12.01 -26.95 -2.83
N SER A 450 -13.13 -27.39 -3.40
CA SER A 450 -13.65 -26.84 -4.65
C SER A 450 -13.91 -25.33 -4.55
N ASP A 451 -13.95 -24.64 -5.69
CA ASP A 451 -14.27 -23.21 -5.74
C ASP A 451 -15.62 -22.90 -5.07
N GLU A 452 -16.58 -23.81 -5.20
CA GLU A 452 -17.91 -23.70 -4.63
C GLU A 452 -17.90 -23.87 -3.10
N ALA A 453 -17.22 -24.91 -2.58
CA ALA A 453 -17.06 -25.10 -1.14
C ALA A 453 -16.23 -23.98 -0.49
N THR A 454 -15.20 -23.48 -1.19
CA THR A 454 -14.39 -22.34 -0.76
C THR A 454 -15.22 -21.06 -0.70
N ALA A 455 -16.08 -20.81 -1.70
CA ALA A 455 -16.99 -19.67 -1.69
C ALA A 455 -17.99 -19.73 -0.52
N ILE A 456 -18.47 -20.94 -0.17
CA ILE A 456 -19.36 -21.15 0.98
C ILE A 456 -18.63 -20.81 2.29
N LEU A 457 -17.41 -21.33 2.48
CA LEU A 457 -16.62 -21.02 3.67
C LEU A 457 -16.25 -19.54 3.75
N SER A 458 -15.88 -18.90 2.63
CA SER A 458 -15.62 -17.46 2.57
C SER A 458 -16.85 -16.64 2.95
N ALA A 459 -18.04 -17.02 2.48
CA ALA A 459 -19.28 -16.36 2.88
C ALA A 459 -19.54 -16.51 4.39
N ALA A 460 -19.29 -17.71 4.95
CA ALA A 460 -19.42 -17.94 6.39
C ALA A 460 -18.42 -17.12 7.21
N HIS A 461 -17.18 -16.99 6.74
CA HIS A 461 -16.13 -16.16 7.35
C HIS A 461 -16.52 -14.67 7.33
N ASP A 462 -16.92 -14.17 6.17
CA ASP A 462 -17.30 -12.76 5.97
C ASP A 462 -18.55 -12.38 6.78
N ALA A 463 -19.41 -13.34 7.11
CA ALA A 463 -20.56 -13.12 7.97
C ALA A 463 -20.19 -12.86 9.44
N VAL A 464 -19.00 -13.27 9.87
CA VAL A 464 -18.61 -13.27 11.30
C VAL A 464 -17.42 -12.35 11.55
N ARG A 465 -16.62 -12.08 10.52
CA ARG A 465 -15.47 -11.18 10.55
C ARG A 465 -15.72 -9.95 9.69
N HIS A 466 -15.80 -8.79 10.35
CA HIS A 466 -15.75 -7.51 9.66
C HIS A 466 -14.57 -6.69 10.12
N THR A 467 -13.86 -6.10 9.16
CA THR A 467 -12.82 -5.12 9.48
C THR A 467 -13.46 -3.97 10.24
N ALA A 468 -12.84 -3.50 11.32
CA ALA A 468 -13.37 -2.38 12.08
C ALA A 468 -13.57 -1.18 11.14
N ARG A 469 -14.78 -0.59 11.11
CA ARG A 469 -15.12 0.56 10.22
C ARG A 469 -14.08 1.69 10.28
N LYS A 470 -13.47 1.91 11.45
CA LYS A 470 -12.40 2.89 11.64
C LYS A 470 -11.12 2.54 10.85
N ILE A 471 -10.70 1.27 10.84
CA ILE A 471 -9.53 0.81 10.08
C ILE A 471 -9.79 0.90 8.58
N GLU A 472 -10.99 0.55 8.14
CA GLU A 472 -11.36 0.68 6.72
C GLU A 472 -11.38 2.16 6.29
N ALA A 473 -11.93 3.04 7.13
CA ALA A 473 -11.84 4.48 6.90
C ALA A 473 -10.38 4.95 6.83
N PHE A 474 -9.50 4.54 7.76
CA PHE A 474 -8.08 4.89 7.70
C PHE A 474 -7.42 4.42 6.41
N ARG A 475 -7.68 3.19 5.95
CA ARG A 475 -7.17 2.70 4.66
C ARG A 475 -7.61 3.59 3.50
N GLN A 476 -8.89 3.93 3.43
CA GLN A 476 -9.41 4.82 2.39
C GLN A 476 -8.73 6.20 2.43
N TRP A 477 -8.60 6.80 3.62
CA TRP A 477 -7.91 8.08 3.80
C TRP A 477 -6.44 8.02 3.37
N ILE A 478 -5.70 7.00 3.81
CA ILE A 478 -4.27 6.80 3.46
C ILE A 478 -4.13 6.70 1.94
N THR A 479 -4.98 5.90 1.32
CA THR A 479 -5.04 5.73 -0.13
C THR A 479 -5.20 7.05 -0.86
N TRP A 480 -6.16 7.89 -0.47
CA TRP A 480 -6.36 9.20 -1.09
C TRP A 480 -5.21 10.17 -0.82
N LEU A 481 -4.70 10.20 0.42
CA LEU A 481 -3.59 11.07 0.82
C LEU A 481 -2.29 10.74 0.07
N PHE A 482 -1.99 9.45 -0.10
CA PHE A 482 -0.84 9.01 -0.89
C PHE A 482 -1.05 9.24 -2.37
N ALA A 483 -2.22 8.95 -2.93
CA ALA A 483 -2.48 9.20 -4.34
C ALA A 483 -2.36 10.69 -4.68
N PHE A 484 -2.97 11.56 -3.86
CA PHE A 484 -2.82 13.01 -3.96
C PHE A 484 -1.34 13.43 -3.86
N GLY A 485 -0.64 12.95 -2.82
CA GLY A 485 0.75 13.31 -2.61
C GLY A 485 1.66 12.91 -3.77
N LEU A 486 1.48 11.70 -4.28
CA LEU A 486 2.30 11.09 -5.32
C LEU A 486 2.03 11.66 -6.71
N VAL A 487 0.78 11.97 -7.06
CA VAL A 487 0.47 12.74 -8.28
C VAL A 487 1.16 14.10 -8.24
N GLY A 488 1.02 14.82 -7.13
CA GLY A 488 1.67 16.13 -6.98
C GLY A 488 3.20 16.07 -6.97
N LEU A 489 3.80 14.98 -6.47
CA LEU A 489 5.24 14.75 -6.62
C LEU A 489 5.62 14.47 -8.08
N GLY A 490 4.84 13.64 -8.79
CA GLY A 490 5.01 13.39 -10.22
C GLY A 490 5.08 14.70 -11.02
N MET A 491 4.18 15.65 -10.71
CA MET A 491 4.14 16.98 -11.32
C MET A 491 5.40 17.84 -11.06
N GLN A 492 6.29 17.42 -10.18
CA GLN A 492 7.56 18.10 -9.88
C GLN A 492 8.77 17.41 -10.54
N ILE A 493 8.56 16.27 -11.22
CA ILE A 493 9.63 15.50 -11.86
C ILE A 493 9.75 15.91 -13.34
N THR A 494 10.94 16.34 -13.72
CA THR A 494 11.28 16.67 -15.11
C THR A 494 12.24 15.64 -15.70
N VAL A 495 12.22 15.45 -17.03
CA VAL A 495 13.16 14.56 -17.72
C VAL A 495 14.61 14.97 -17.47
N SER A 496 14.89 16.27 -17.37
CA SER A 496 16.22 16.77 -17.00
C SER A 496 16.61 16.36 -15.58
N SER A 497 15.70 16.46 -14.60
CA SER A 497 15.95 16.00 -13.23
C SER A 497 16.18 14.49 -13.15
N MET A 498 15.52 13.71 -14.01
CA MET A 498 15.77 12.26 -14.11
C MET A 498 17.17 11.98 -14.66
N LYS A 499 17.54 12.61 -15.78
CA LYS A 499 18.89 12.48 -16.36
C LYS A 499 19.98 12.90 -15.36
N GLN A 500 19.75 13.96 -14.58
CA GLN A 500 20.68 14.42 -13.54
C GLN A 500 20.81 13.45 -12.36
N ALA A 501 19.77 12.69 -12.04
CA ALA A 501 19.81 11.71 -10.96
C ALA A 501 20.67 10.48 -11.31
N GLY A 502 20.90 10.20 -12.60
CA GLY A 502 21.78 9.13 -13.07
C GLY A 502 21.22 7.72 -12.88
N GLY A 503 22.05 6.70 -13.12
CA GLY A 503 21.71 5.28 -13.01
C GLY A 503 22.17 4.58 -11.73
N GLU A 504 22.97 5.26 -10.91
CA GLU A 504 23.56 4.68 -9.69
C GLU A 504 22.55 4.05 -8.73
N PRO A 505 21.37 4.66 -8.47
CA PRO A 505 20.42 4.04 -7.57
C PRO A 505 19.87 2.70 -8.06
N ALA A 506 19.69 2.54 -9.38
CA ALA A 506 19.26 1.28 -9.96
C ALA A 506 20.33 0.20 -9.81
N ILE A 507 21.62 0.56 -9.96
CA ILE A 507 22.73 -0.38 -9.77
C ILE A 507 22.84 -0.79 -8.29
N ILE A 508 22.76 0.17 -7.37
CA ILE A 508 22.78 -0.12 -5.93
C ILE A 508 21.60 -1.01 -5.55
N GLY A 509 20.39 -0.66 -6.02
CA GLY A 509 19.20 -1.47 -5.80
C GLY A 509 19.35 -2.89 -6.35
N GLY A 510 19.86 -3.06 -7.58
CA GLY A 510 20.10 -4.38 -8.16
C GLY A 510 21.11 -5.20 -7.36
N ILE A 511 22.23 -4.61 -6.93
CA ILE A 511 23.24 -5.29 -6.11
C ILE A 511 22.64 -5.73 -4.77
N VAL A 512 21.96 -4.84 -4.05
CA VAL A 512 21.38 -5.18 -2.75
C VAL A 512 20.23 -6.16 -2.88
N GLY A 513 19.39 -6.00 -3.90
CA GLY A 513 18.33 -6.94 -4.23
C GLY A 513 18.89 -8.35 -4.45
N PHE A 514 19.95 -8.47 -5.25
CA PHE A 514 20.62 -9.74 -5.50
C PHE A 514 21.22 -10.34 -4.24
N ILE A 515 21.96 -9.55 -3.46
CA ILE A 515 22.54 -10.00 -2.18
C ILE A 515 21.44 -10.50 -1.25
N LYS A 516 20.35 -9.75 -1.10
CA LYS A 516 19.21 -10.14 -0.26
C LYS A 516 18.57 -11.43 -0.75
N ALA A 517 18.30 -11.55 -2.05
CA ALA A 517 17.70 -12.74 -2.65
C ALA A 517 18.58 -13.98 -2.47
N ALA A 518 19.88 -13.87 -2.74
CA ALA A 518 20.82 -14.97 -2.61
C ALA A 518 21.06 -15.38 -1.15
N LEU A 519 21.26 -14.42 -0.25
CA LEU A 519 21.45 -14.72 1.18
C LEU A 519 20.19 -15.28 1.82
N SER A 520 19.00 -14.75 1.47
CA SER A 520 17.74 -15.30 1.99
C SER A 520 17.49 -16.71 1.48
N LEU A 521 17.86 -17.04 0.23
CA LEU A 521 17.80 -18.41 -0.26
C LEU A 521 18.66 -19.36 0.58
N ILE A 522 19.92 -19.00 0.82
CA ILE A 522 20.84 -19.81 1.63
C ILE A 522 20.31 -19.99 3.05
N VAL A 523 19.87 -18.91 3.68
CA VAL A 523 19.35 -18.95 5.06
C VAL A 523 18.09 -19.81 5.14
N VAL A 524 17.18 -19.70 4.18
CA VAL A 524 15.96 -20.49 4.12
C VAL A 524 16.29 -21.98 4.00
N ILE A 525 17.17 -22.36 3.06
CA ILE A 525 17.55 -23.76 2.86
C ILE A 525 18.22 -24.35 4.12
N LEU A 526 19.01 -23.56 4.84
CA LEU A 526 19.74 -24.03 6.01
C LEU A 526 18.90 -24.06 7.30
N LEU A 527 17.95 -23.12 7.47
CA LEU A 527 17.27 -22.90 8.74
C LEU A 527 15.78 -23.23 8.74
N ILE A 528 15.15 -23.34 7.56
CA ILE A 528 13.72 -23.66 7.45
C ILE A 528 13.60 -25.12 7.01
N GLY A 529 13.15 -25.98 7.93
CA GLY A 529 12.81 -27.37 7.63
C GLY A 529 11.48 -27.47 6.88
N ASP A 530 11.20 -28.67 6.35
CA ASP A 530 10.01 -28.95 5.52
C ASP A 530 8.68 -28.94 6.29
N THR A 531 8.71 -28.73 7.60
CA THR A 531 7.54 -28.72 8.48
C THR A 531 7.56 -27.46 9.34
N VAL A 532 6.50 -26.65 9.29
CA VAL A 532 6.21 -25.60 10.28
C VAL A 532 5.79 -26.23 11.60
#